data_AF-A0A1X0AT71-F1
#
_entry.id   AF-A0A1X0AT71-F1
#
_cell.length_a   1.000
_cell.length_b   1.000
_cell.length_c   1.000
_cell.angle_alpha   90.00
_cell.angle_beta   90.00
_cell.angle_gamma   90.00
#
_symmetry.space_group_name_H-M   'P 1'
#
loop_
_entity.id
_entity.type
_entity.pdbx_description
1 polymer ?
#
loop_
_entity_poly.entity_id
_entity_poly.type
_entity_poly.pdbx_seq_one_letter_code
_entity_poly.pdbx_strand_id
1 'polypeptide(L)'
;MSSTDVAIIGGGPAGLTAAAALAGDSSLNVVVLERESAAGGIPRHSDHPGYGMRDMKTFISGPAYARRLVANATAAGATIRTNTMVTGWAGDRSLDLTSPSGRERLDAGAVILATGARERPRPARMIPGDRPAGVYTTGHLQNVVHLKHGKVGRRAVVVGAELVSYSAVLTLKHAGCQTVLMTTEYPTPESYAVFNLAGRTPLLGVDIATRTRVTRIIGKPVLEGVEIENIDTGERRVIDCDTVVFTGDWIPDHELARSGGLDIDPGTLGPVVDTALRTSRDGVFAIGNLLHPVDTADIAALDGRHVAAQVPRYLNGHRPAQDGIRIEADAPLRWVAPTVLRPGDPAPARGRLLLWTDALVRVPKVVARQNGRVIGQKTLPWPASPGRVFRVPSSILRAADPHGGTVTLSL
;
A
#
# COMPACT_ATOMS: atom_id res chain seq x y z
N MET A 1 8.41 17.32 27.26
CA MET A 1 7.36 16.53 26.58
C MET A 1 6.56 17.51 25.75
N SER A 2 6.44 17.26 24.44
CA SER A 2 5.58 18.05 23.56
C SER A 2 4.23 17.36 23.42
N SER A 3 3.17 18.15 23.21
CA SER A 3 1.81 17.63 23.01
C SER A 3 1.21 18.18 21.72
N THR A 4 0.31 17.41 21.11
CA THR A 4 -0.44 17.78 19.91
C THR A 4 -1.85 17.17 19.98
N ASP A 5 -2.81 17.72 19.25
CA ASP A 5 -4.15 17.13 19.20
C ASP A 5 -4.15 15.88 18.31
N VAL A 6 -3.44 15.94 17.18
CA VAL A 6 -3.33 14.82 16.25
C VAL A 6 -1.89 14.62 15.79
N ALA A 7 -1.35 13.43 16.05
CA ALA A 7 -0.09 12.97 15.47
C ALA A 7 -0.34 12.02 14.29
N ILE A 8 0.22 12.33 13.12
CA ILE A 8 0.12 11.52 11.90
C ILE A 8 1.49 10.95 11.59
N ILE A 9 1.59 9.63 11.52
CA ILE A 9 2.86 8.93 11.34
C ILE A 9 2.98 8.49 9.88
N GLY A 10 3.80 9.22 9.12
CA GLY A 10 4.02 9.04 7.69
C GLY A 10 3.55 10.24 6.87
N GLY A 11 4.48 10.89 6.18
CA GLY A 11 4.23 12.00 5.27
C GLY A 11 3.90 11.56 3.85
N GLY A 12 3.22 10.42 3.67
CA GLY A 12 2.76 9.93 2.37
C GLY A 12 1.40 10.53 1.96
N PRO A 13 0.85 10.14 0.80
CA PRO A 13 -0.45 10.65 0.30
C PRO A 13 -1.61 10.55 1.30
N ALA A 14 -1.74 9.41 1.99
CA ALA A 14 -2.77 9.22 3.01
C ALA A 14 -2.60 10.20 4.18
N GLY A 15 -1.39 10.25 4.77
CA GLY A 15 -1.09 11.10 5.91
C GLY A 15 -1.17 12.59 5.59
N LEU A 16 -0.61 13.04 4.48
CA LEU A 16 -0.66 14.45 4.06
C LEU A 16 -2.10 14.90 3.73
N THR A 17 -2.92 14.00 3.17
CA THR A 17 -4.32 14.33 2.91
C THR A 17 -5.14 14.42 4.19
N ALA A 18 -4.90 13.52 5.16
CA ALA A 18 -5.50 13.63 6.50
C ALA A 18 -5.04 14.91 7.20
N ALA A 19 -3.76 15.26 7.11
CA ALA A 19 -3.19 16.46 7.70
C ALA A 19 -3.85 17.72 7.14
N ALA A 20 -3.96 17.84 5.81
CA ALA A 20 -4.60 18.98 5.16
C ALA A 20 -6.07 19.14 5.57
N ALA A 21 -6.81 18.03 5.70
CA ALA A 21 -8.22 18.05 6.07
C ALA A 21 -8.43 18.39 7.56
N LEU A 22 -7.59 17.86 8.45
CA LEU A 22 -7.70 18.10 9.90
C LEU A 22 -7.19 19.49 10.30
N ALA A 23 -6.06 19.94 9.73
CA ALA A 23 -5.49 21.24 10.05
C ALA A 23 -6.36 22.42 9.57
N GLY A 24 -7.29 22.16 8.63
CA GLY A 24 -8.29 23.15 8.23
C GLY A 24 -9.19 23.60 9.38
N ASP A 25 -9.28 22.84 10.48
CA ASP A 25 -9.80 23.31 11.75
C ASP A 25 -8.67 23.95 12.57
N SER A 26 -8.67 25.27 12.67
CA SER A 26 -7.63 26.04 13.37
C SER A 26 -7.58 25.79 14.88
N SER A 27 -8.55 25.10 15.46
CA SER A 27 -8.52 24.67 16.85
C SER A 27 -7.67 23.42 17.09
N LEU A 28 -7.28 22.69 16.03
CA LEU A 28 -6.49 21.48 16.11
C LEU A 28 -5.02 21.74 15.77
N ASN A 29 -4.13 21.39 16.68
CA ASN A 29 -2.71 21.23 16.40
C ASN A 29 -2.47 19.86 15.74
N VAL A 30 -2.05 19.86 14.47
CA VAL A 30 -1.79 18.65 13.68
C VAL A 30 -0.32 18.55 13.32
N VAL A 31 0.33 17.47 13.74
CA VAL A 31 1.75 17.19 13.46
C VAL A 31 1.89 15.94 12.59
N VAL A 32 2.56 16.07 11.45
CA VAL A 32 2.99 14.96 10.60
C VAL A 32 4.45 14.63 10.90
N LEU A 33 4.72 13.36 11.21
CA LEU A 33 6.07 12.84 11.48
C LEU A 33 6.52 12.03 10.26
N GLU A 34 7.57 12.49 9.59
CA GLU A 34 8.15 11.88 8.40
C GLU A 34 9.61 11.49 8.65
N ARG A 35 9.94 10.22 8.46
CA ARG A 35 11.29 9.69 8.70
C ARG A 35 12.29 10.16 7.65
N GLU A 36 11.83 10.38 6.43
CA GLU A 36 12.65 10.84 5.31
C GLU A 36 12.96 12.34 5.41
N SER A 37 13.96 12.79 4.64
CA SER A 37 14.33 14.21 4.56
C SER A 37 13.26 15.09 3.90
N ALA A 38 12.32 14.48 3.17
CA ALA A 38 11.20 15.16 2.52
C ALA A 38 9.92 14.33 2.59
N ALA A 39 8.80 15.01 2.91
CA ALA A 39 7.46 14.45 2.84
C ALA A 39 6.98 14.32 1.39
N GLY A 40 6.04 13.41 1.18
CA GLY A 40 5.43 13.09 -0.11
C GLY A 40 5.34 11.59 -0.40
N GLY A 41 5.96 10.74 0.43
CA GLY A 41 5.99 9.28 0.25
C GLY A 41 6.63 8.81 -1.06
N ILE A 42 6.28 7.60 -1.50
CA ILE A 42 6.74 6.98 -2.76
C ILE A 42 6.51 7.83 -4.01
N PRO A 43 5.41 8.60 -4.19
CA PRO A 43 5.22 9.43 -5.37
C PRO A 43 6.41 10.35 -5.70
N ARG A 44 7.19 10.78 -4.71
CA ARG A 44 8.43 11.55 -4.94
C ARG A 44 9.43 10.85 -5.86
N HIS A 45 9.41 9.52 -5.91
CA HIS A 45 10.37 8.70 -6.64
C HIS A 45 9.84 8.28 -8.01
N SER A 46 8.55 8.43 -8.27
CA SER A 46 7.89 7.89 -9.46
C SER A 46 7.71 8.97 -10.54
N ASP A 47 8.75 9.22 -11.34
CA ASP A 47 8.74 10.26 -12.38
C ASP A 47 8.01 9.80 -13.67
N HIS A 48 6.71 9.59 -13.54
CA HIS A 48 5.80 9.33 -14.65
C HIS A 48 4.40 9.88 -14.31
N PRO A 49 3.55 10.19 -15.30
CA PRO A 49 2.21 10.69 -15.04
C PRO A 49 1.26 9.59 -14.52
N GLY A 50 0.04 9.98 -14.13
CA GLY A 50 -0.97 9.07 -13.59
C GLY A 50 -1.35 9.33 -12.13
N TYR A 51 -0.78 10.37 -11.51
CA TYR A 51 -1.08 10.75 -10.14
C TYR A 51 -2.17 11.82 -10.08
N GLY A 52 -2.99 11.76 -9.02
CA GLY A 52 -4.04 12.75 -8.74
C GLY A 52 -5.39 12.50 -9.44
N MET A 53 -5.56 11.40 -10.17
CA MET A 53 -6.76 11.18 -11.01
C MET A 53 -8.05 11.09 -10.21
N ARG A 54 -8.05 10.34 -9.11
CA ARG A 54 -9.30 10.06 -8.37
C ARG A 54 -9.58 11.10 -7.31
N ASP A 55 -8.53 11.58 -6.64
CA ASP A 55 -8.62 12.43 -5.48
C ASP A 55 -8.59 13.93 -5.80
N MET A 56 -7.80 14.35 -6.79
CA MET A 56 -7.64 15.75 -7.21
C MET A 56 -8.16 16.04 -8.63
N LYS A 57 -8.64 15.02 -9.36
CA LYS A 57 -9.11 15.12 -10.76
C LYS A 57 -8.06 15.71 -11.71
N THR A 58 -6.80 15.30 -11.53
CA THR A 58 -5.66 15.75 -12.34
C THR A 58 -4.86 14.56 -12.90
N PHE A 59 -3.88 14.84 -13.75
CA PHE A 59 -3.01 13.84 -14.37
C PHE A 59 -1.57 14.37 -14.42
N ILE A 60 -0.89 14.34 -13.28
CA ILE A 60 0.46 14.89 -13.12
C ILE A 60 1.46 13.80 -12.74
N SER A 61 2.75 14.15 -12.73
CA SER A 61 3.80 13.26 -12.27
C SER A 61 3.74 13.01 -10.76
N GLY A 62 4.30 11.90 -10.31
CA GLY A 62 4.41 11.57 -8.88
C GLY A 62 5.05 12.70 -8.04
N PRO A 63 6.21 13.25 -8.44
CA PRO A 63 6.84 14.35 -7.71
C PRO A 63 5.99 15.61 -7.64
N ALA A 64 5.26 15.95 -8.70
CA ALA A 64 4.35 17.10 -8.71
C ALA A 64 3.16 16.87 -7.75
N TYR A 65 2.61 15.65 -7.74
CA TYR A 65 1.55 15.26 -6.81
C TYR A 65 2.01 15.31 -5.35
N ALA A 66 3.19 14.76 -5.04
CA ALA A 66 3.79 14.84 -3.71
C ALA A 66 3.95 16.29 -3.22
N ARG A 67 4.54 17.16 -4.05
CA ARG A 67 4.70 18.60 -3.71
C ARG A 67 3.36 19.28 -3.46
N ARG A 68 2.34 18.98 -4.26
CA ARG A 68 0.99 19.54 -4.09
C ARG A 68 0.38 19.13 -2.75
N LEU A 69 0.50 17.86 -2.37
CA LEU A 69 0.01 17.35 -1.09
C LEU A 69 0.70 18.02 0.11
N VAL A 70 2.03 18.15 0.05
CA VAL A 70 2.80 18.86 1.09
C VAL A 70 2.35 20.31 1.19
N ALA A 71 2.25 21.02 0.05
CA ALA A 71 1.81 22.41 0.02
C ALA A 71 0.39 22.57 0.60
N ASN A 72 -0.54 21.68 0.25
CA ASN A 72 -1.91 21.72 0.78
C ASN A 72 -1.94 21.51 2.30
N ALA A 73 -1.17 20.54 2.82
CA ALA A 73 -1.11 20.28 4.26
C ALA A 73 -0.50 21.47 5.03
N THR A 74 0.60 22.03 4.54
CA THR A 74 1.24 23.20 5.16
C THR A 74 0.36 24.44 5.06
N ALA A 75 -0.28 24.69 3.92
CA ALA A 75 -1.20 25.83 3.75
C ALA A 75 -2.44 25.73 4.65
N ALA A 76 -2.86 24.51 4.99
CA ALA A 76 -3.93 24.26 5.96
C ALA A 76 -3.47 24.48 7.42
N GLY A 77 -2.18 24.58 7.70
CA GLY A 77 -1.64 24.80 9.05
C GLY A 77 -1.01 23.56 9.71
N ALA A 78 -0.91 22.43 9.00
CA ALA A 78 -0.24 21.24 9.55
C ALA A 78 1.27 21.46 9.69
N THR A 79 1.82 21.07 10.84
CA THR A 79 3.28 21.04 11.05
C THR A 79 3.86 19.74 10.53
N ILE A 80 4.79 19.81 9.57
CA ILE A 80 5.45 18.62 9.02
C ILE A 80 6.89 18.55 9.52
N ARG A 81 7.19 17.53 10.34
CA ARG A 81 8.52 17.25 10.88
C ARG A 81 9.19 16.15 10.07
N THR A 82 10.09 16.53 9.16
CA THR A 82 10.93 15.58 8.41
C THR A 82 12.12 15.12 9.24
N ASN A 83 12.85 14.10 8.77
CA ASN A 83 13.93 13.45 9.50
C ASN A 83 13.54 13.04 10.93
N THR A 84 12.26 12.75 11.16
CA THR A 84 11.71 12.43 12.48
C THR A 84 11.03 11.07 12.39
N MET A 85 11.70 10.05 12.91
CA MET A 85 11.21 8.69 12.93
C MET A 85 10.49 8.40 14.24
N VAL A 86 9.29 7.85 14.15
CA VAL A 86 8.64 7.21 15.31
C VAL A 86 9.25 5.84 15.50
N THR A 87 9.87 5.61 16.66
CA THR A 87 10.62 4.39 16.97
C THR A 87 9.88 3.47 17.92
N GLY A 88 8.84 3.96 18.61
CA GLY A 88 8.03 3.16 19.52
C GLY A 88 6.88 3.91 20.16
N TRP A 89 6.26 3.26 21.13
CA TRP A 89 5.17 3.80 21.95
C TRP A 89 5.68 4.03 23.38
N ALA A 90 5.40 5.21 23.91
CA ALA A 90 5.65 5.55 25.31
C ALA A 90 4.38 5.47 26.18
N GLY A 91 3.24 5.11 25.57
CA GLY A 91 1.92 4.96 26.21
C GLY A 91 0.84 4.72 25.15
N ASP A 92 -0.43 4.84 25.53
CA ASP A 92 -1.55 4.55 24.63
C ASP A 92 -1.57 5.42 23.37
N ARG A 93 -1.29 6.72 23.54
CA ARG A 93 -1.20 7.72 22.48
C ARG A 93 0.05 8.61 22.60
N SER A 94 1.08 8.07 23.25
CA SER A 94 2.39 8.72 23.40
C SER A 94 3.42 7.99 22.55
N LEU A 95 4.24 8.74 21.82
CA LEU A 95 5.16 8.24 20.80
C LEU A 95 6.60 8.54 21.19
N ASP A 96 7.47 7.54 21.08
CA ASP A 96 8.92 7.74 21.14
C ASP A 96 9.42 8.13 19.73
N LEU A 97 10.15 9.24 19.66
CA LEU A 97 10.67 9.82 18.42
C LEU A 97 12.19 9.82 18.41
N THR A 98 12.78 9.78 17.22
CA THR A 98 14.19 10.04 17.00
C THR A 98 14.37 10.97 15.80
N SER A 99 15.11 12.05 16.00
CA SER A 99 15.42 13.08 15.01
C SER A 99 16.88 13.54 15.17
N PRO A 100 17.40 14.42 14.28
CA PRO A 100 18.72 15.02 14.45
C PRO A 100 18.92 15.76 15.78
N SER A 101 17.84 16.20 16.43
CA SER A 101 17.82 16.79 17.78
C SER A 101 17.98 15.78 18.92
N GLY A 102 17.92 14.47 18.63
CA GLY A 102 17.99 13.40 19.63
C GLY A 102 16.68 12.63 19.79
N ARG A 103 16.48 12.05 20.97
CA ARG A 103 15.25 11.32 21.33
C ARG A 103 14.24 12.26 21.95
N GLU A 104 12.99 12.16 21.53
CA GLU A 104 11.89 12.98 22.03
C GLU A 104 10.67 12.12 22.32
N ARG A 105 9.73 12.67 23.09
CA ARG A 105 8.40 12.10 23.29
C ARG A 105 7.34 13.10 22.88
N LEU A 106 6.34 12.60 22.17
CA LEU A 106 5.17 13.36 21.73
C LEU A 106 3.89 12.69 22.22
N ASP A 107 3.14 13.40 23.05
CA ASP A 107 1.80 13.00 23.48
C ASP A 107 0.76 13.51 22.47
N ALA A 108 -0.22 12.69 22.11
CA ALA A 108 -1.25 13.05 21.16
C ALA A 108 -2.68 12.78 21.70
N GLY A 109 -3.62 13.67 21.36
CA GLY A 109 -5.05 13.43 21.56
C GLY A 109 -5.55 12.23 20.74
N ALA A 110 -5.09 12.13 19.49
CA ALA A 110 -5.29 11.00 18.59
C ALA A 110 -4.03 10.70 17.75
N VAL A 111 -3.84 9.43 17.37
CA VAL A 111 -2.73 8.99 16.52
C VAL A 111 -3.27 8.38 15.23
N ILE A 112 -2.72 8.77 14.09
CA ILE A 112 -3.04 8.20 12.77
C ILE A 112 -1.80 7.50 12.20
N LEU A 113 -1.86 6.18 12.06
CA LEU A 113 -0.83 5.38 11.40
C LEU A 113 -1.02 5.44 9.88
N ALA A 114 -0.08 6.07 9.18
CA ALA A 114 -0.07 6.25 7.72
C ALA A 114 1.28 5.80 7.12
N THR A 115 1.87 4.74 7.69
CA THR A 115 3.24 4.28 7.40
C THR A 115 3.40 3.60 6.04
N GLY A 116 2.29 3.26 5.37
CA GLY A 116 2.29 2.71 4.01
C GLY A 116 2.69 1.24 3.96
N ALA A 117 3.31 0.85 2.85
CA ALA A 117 3.76 -0.51 2.56
C ALA A 117 5.09 -0.50 1.79
N ARG A 118 5.77 -1.65 1.76
CA ARG A 118 7.04 -1.86 1.07
C ARG A 118 7.03 -3.17 0.28
N GLU A 119 7.76 -3.23 -0.82
CA GLU A 119 8.01 -4.48 -1.53
C GLU A 119 8.83 -5.41 -0.65
N ARG A 120 8.50 -6.71 -0.61
CA ARG A 120 9.39 -7.70 0.00
C ARG A 120 10.65 -7.83 -0.86
N PRO A 121 11.84 -7.51 -0.32
CA PRO A 121 13.08 -7.65 -1.07
C PRO A 121 13.46 -9.13 -1.20
N ARG A 122 14.47 -9.43 -2.02
CA ARG A 122 14.99 -10.79 -2.21
C ARG A 122 15.11 -11.63 -0.92
N PRO A 123 15.72 -11.15 0.19
CA PRO A 123 15.85 -11.98 1.40
C PRO A 123 14.50 -12.37 2.00
N ALA A 124 13.50 -11.47 1.95
CA ALA A 124 12.16 -11.76 2.43
C ALA A 124 11.43 -12.76 1.51
N ARG A 125 11.83 -12.90 0.25
CA ARG A 125 11.29 -13.91 -0.68
C ARG A 125 12.05 -15.24 -0.63
N MET A 126 13.06 -15.38 0.25
CA MET A 126 13.85 -16.59 0.41
C MET A 126 14.55 -17.08 -0.86
N ILE A 127 14.90 -16.17 -1.78
CA ILE A 127 15.57 -16.53 -3.04
C ILE A 127 17.09 -16.66 -2.79
N PRO A 128 17.67 -17.87 -2.95
CA PRO A 128 19.07 -18.13 -2.66
C PRO A 128 20.02 -17.57 -3.74
N GLY A 129 21.33 -17.79 -3.53
CA GLY A 129 22.38 -17.41 -4.47
C GLY A 129 23.33 -16.34 -3.92
N ASP A 130 24.07 -15.70 -4.81
CA ASP A 130 25.10 -14.73 -4.46
C ASP A 130 24.52 -13.41 -3.92
N ARG A 131 25.39 -12.51 -3.44
CA ARG A 131 25.01 -11.18 -2.91
C ARG A 131 25.68 -10.03 -3.67
N PRO A 132 25.50 -9.94 -5.00
CA PRO A 132 26.14 -8.90 -5.78
C PRO A 132 25.45 -7.53 -5.65
N ALA A 133 26.13 -6.49 -6.12
CA ALA A 133 25.48 -5.26 -6.54
C ALA A 133 24.56 -5.51 -7.75
N GLY A 134 23.53 -4.68 -7.94
CA GLY A 134 22.55 -4.82 -9.03
C GLY A 134 21.20 -5.43 -8.62
N VAL A 135 20.98 -5.69 -7.33
CA VAL A 135 19.70 -6.22 -6.80
C VAL A 135 18.89 -5.10 -6.15
N TYR A 136 17.70 -4.80 -6.69
CA TYR A 136 16.85 -3.70 -6.26
C TYR A 136 15.41 -4.15 -5.96
N THR A 137 14.66 -3.34 -5.19
CA THR A 137 13.19 -3.27 -5.29
C THR A 137 12.80 -2.11 -6.20
N THR A 138 11.54 -2.00 -6.63
CA THR A 138 11.10 -0.85 -7.45
C THR A 138 11.32 0.48 -6.73
N GLY A 139 10.91 0.60 -5.46
CA GLY A 139 11.17 1.80 -4.65
C GLY A 139 12.66 2.13 -4.53
N HIS A 140 13.54 1.13 -4.31
CA HIS A 140 14.98 1.37 -4.25
C HIS A 140 15.56 1.83 -5.59
N LEU A 141 15.19 1.17 -6.68
CA LEU A 141 15.58 1.57 -8.04
C LEU A 141 15.19 3.02 -8.32
N GLN A 142 13.95 3.40 -8.02
CA GLN A 142 13.45 4.74 -8.25
C GLN A 142 14.15 5.80 -7.40
N ASN A 143 14.45 5.49 -6.14
CA ASN A 143 15.25 6.38 -5.28
C ASN A 143 16.65 6.59 -5.87
N VAL A 144 17.34 5.52 -6.27
CA VAL A 144 18.69 5.60 -6.87
C VAL A 144 18.68 6.47 -8.13
N VAL A 145 17.75 6.21 -9.06
CA VAL A 145 17.72 6.89 -10.36
C VAL A 145 17.21 8.33 -10.24
N HIS A 146 16.04 8.53 -9.61
CA HIS A 146 15.33 9.80 -9.68
C HIS A 146 15.71 10.79 -8.57
N LEU A 147 16.12 10.30 -7.39
CA LEU A 147 16.51 11.18 -6.27
C LEU A 147 18.01 11.30 -6.08
N LYS A 148 18.75 10.22 -6.33
CA LYS A 148 20.21 10.19 -6.14
C LYS A 148 20.99 10.36 -7.44
N HIS A 149 20.31 10.34 -8.59
CA HIS A 149 20.93 10.43 -9.92
C HIS A 149 22.06 9.41 -10.12
N GLY A 150 21.90 8.24 -9.48
CA GLY A 150 22.83 7.13 -9.56
C GLY A 150 22.69 6.33 -10.85
N LYS A 151 23.69 5.50 -11.13
CA LYS A 151 23.69 4.59 -12.28
C LYS A 151 23.19 3.21 -11.85
N VAL A 152 22.56 2.51 -12.80
CA VAL A 152 22.21 1.08 -12.70
C VAL A 152 22.90 0.33 -13.83
N GLY A 153 22.74 -1.00 -13.88
CA GLY A 153 23.29 -1.82 -14.96
C GLY A 153 22.64 -1.56 -16.32
N ARG A 154 22.95 -2.38 -17.30
CA ARG A 154 22.50 -2.25 -18.70
C ARG A 154 21.39 -3.22 -19.07
N ARG A 155 21.25 -4.35 -18.36
CA ARG A 155 20.31 -5.43 -18.67
C ARG A 155 19.60 -5.89 -17.41
N ALA A 156 18.29 -5.71 -17.36
CA ALA A 156 17.49 -5.97 -16.17
C ALA A 156 16.48 -7.11 -16.34
N VAL A 157 16.38 -7.95 -15.33
CA VAL A 157 15.21 -8.81 -15.10
C VAL A 157 14.30 -8.18 -14.06
N VAL A 158 12.99 -8.14 -14.32
CA VAL A 158 11.98 -7.64 -13.38
C VAL A 158 11.14 -8.82 -12.87
N VAL A 159 11.07 -8.99 -11.56
CA VAL A 159 10.31 -10.06 -10.89
C VAL A 159 8.96 -9.52 -10.45
N GLY A 160 7.95 -9.77 -11.25
CA GLY A 160 6.58 -9.25 -11.17
C GLY A 160 6.06 -8.84 -12.56
N ALA A 161 4.75 -8.81 -12.72
CA ALA A 161 4.08 -8.28 -13.92
C ALA A 161 2.79 -7.48 -13.62
N GLU A 162 2.70 -6.94 -12.42
CA GLU A 162 1.65 -6.02 -11.99
C GLU A 162 1.91 -4.56 -12.43
N LEU A 163 0.99 -3.65 -12.11
CA LEU A 163 1.08 -2.26 -12.57
C LEU A 163 2.38 -1.55 -12.14
N VAL A 164 2.92 -1.87 -10.96
CA VAL A 164 4.15 -1.26 -10.46
C VAL A 164 5.40 -1.76 -11.21
N SER A 165 5.38 -2.98 -11.74
CA SER A 165 6.42 -3.50 -12.63
C SER A 165 6.69 -2.57 -13.82
N TYR A 166 5.64 -2.00 -14.41
CA TYR A 166 5.79 -1.03 -15.52
C TYR A 166 6.44 0.26 -15.07
N SER A 167 6.22 0.70 -13.83
CA SER A 167 6.93 1.83 -13.24
C SER A 167 8.43 1.54 -13.10
N ALA A 168 8.80 0.29 -12.77
CA ALA A 168 10.20 -0.14 -12.77
C ALA A 168 10.79 -0.15 -14.18
N VAL A 169 10.09 -0.69 -15.18
CA VAL A 169 10.51 -0.70 -16.59
C VAL A 169 10.76 0.72 -17.10
N LEU A 170 9.86 1.66 -16.83
CA LEU A 170 10.03 3.06 -17.23
C LEU A 170 11.25 3.70 -16.58
N THR A 171 11.50 3.43 -15.29
CA THR A 171 12.71 3.90 -14.60
C THR A 171 13.99 3.29 -15.16
N LEU A 172 13.99 1.98 -15.44
CA LEU A 172 15.12 1.30 -16.07
C LEU A 172 15.44 1.91 -17.43
N LYS A 173 14.40 2.13 -18.26
CA LYS A 173 14.53 2.78 -19.56
C LYS A 173 15.09 4.20 -19.44
N HIS A 174 14.61 4.99 -18.49
CA HIS A 174 15.13 6.33 -18.21
C HIS A 174 16.63 6.29 -17.87
N ALA A 175 17.05 5.28 -17.10
CA ALA A 175 18.45 5.08 -16.74
C ALA A 175 19.31 4.40 -17.83
N GLY A 176 18.75 4.12 -19.02
CA GLY A 176 19.46 3.45 -20.11
C GLY A 176 19.67 1.93 -19.90
N CYS A 177 18.91 1.32 -18.99
CA CYS A 177 18.91 -0.11 -18.72
C CYS A 177 17.79 -0.82 -19.49
N GLN A 178 18.14 -1.79 -20.33
CA GLN A 178 17.19 -2.59 -21.08
C GLN A 178 16.53 -3.63 -20.17
N THR A 179 15.20 -3.64 -20.10
CA THR A 179 14.48 -4.77 -19.47
C THR A 179 14.47 -5.95 -20.45
N VAL A 180 15.18 -7.03 -20.13
CA VAL A 180 15.29 -8.21 -20.99
C VAL A 180 14.23 -9.26 -20.71
N LEU A 181 13.67 -9.25 -19.49
CA LEU A 181 12.60 -10.16 -19.09
C LEU A 181 11.80 -9.59 -17.91
N MET A 182 10.49 -9.72 -17.96
CA MET A 182 9.61 -9.73 -16.79
C MET A 182 9.19 -11.18 -16.50
N THR A 183 9.09 -11.55 -15.23
CA THR A 183 8.64 -12.90 -14.83
C THR A 183 7.52 -12.83 -13.80
N THR A 184 6.50 -13.67 -13.95
CA THR A 184 5.38 -13.78 -13.01
C THR A 184 4.99 -15.24 -12.81
N GLU A 185 4.58 -15.60 -11.59
CA GLU A 185 4.08 -16.94 -11.25
C GLU A 185 2.66 -17.17 -11.77
N TYR A 186 1.95 -16.10 -12.13
CA TYR A 186 0.58 -16.19 -12.62
C TYR A 186 0.52 -16.64 -14.09
N PRO A 187 -0.61 -17.27 -14.52
CA PRO A 187 -0.82 -17.66 -15.91
C PRO A 187 -0.98 -16.48 -16.87
N THR A 188 -1.28 -15.28 -16.36
CA THR A 188 -1.41 -14.05 -17.13
C THR A 188 -0.82 -12.88 -16.37
N PRO A 189 -0.23 -11.88 -17.05
CA PRO A 189 0.27 -10.68 -16.37
C PRO A 189 -0.85 -9.95 -15.62
N GLU A 190 -0.55 -9.47 -14.42
CA GLU A 190 -1.52 -8.90 -13.49
C GLU A 190 -1.92 -7.45 -13.82
N SER A 191 -1.21 -6.81 -14.75
CA SER A 191 -1.50 -5.45 -15.19
C SER A 191 -2.70 -5.37 -16.15
N TYR A 192 -3.22 -4.15 -16.40
CA TYR A 192 -4.27 -3.95 -17.40
C TYR A 192 -3.76 -4.31 -18.80
N ALA A 193 -4.61 -4.91 -19.63
CA ALA A 193 -4.26 -5.37 -20.99
C ALA A 193 -3.56 -4.30 -21.85
N VAL A 194 -3.92 -3.01 -21.66
CA VAL A 194 -3.26 -1.88 -22.35
C VAL A 194 -1.78 -1.74 -22.01
N PHE A 195 -1.37 -1.99 -20.76
CA PHE A 195 0.04 -1.95 -20.35
C PHE A 195 0.79 -3.16 -20.86
N ASN A 196 0.16 -4.35 -20.85
CA ASN A 196 0.73 -5.55 -21.45
C ASN A 196 0.98 -5.37 -22.96
N LEU A 197 0.02 -4.78 -23.67
CA LEU A 197 0.16 -4.48 -25.10
C LEU A 197 1.24 -3.42 -25.34
N ALA A 198 1.26 -2.35 -24.55
CA ALA A 198 2.28 -1.32 -24.62
C ALA A 198 3.70 -1.88 -24.34
N GLY A 199 3.82 -2.80 -23.39
CA GLY A 199 5.08 -3.49 -23.06
C GLY A 199 5.66 -4.26 -24.24
N ARG A 200 4.81 -4.86 -25.07
CA ARG A 200 5.18 -5.62 -26.28
C ARG A 200 5.50 -4.75 -27.49
N THR A 201 5.29 -3.43 -27.41
CA THR A 201 5.68 -2.52 -28.50
C THR A 201 7.20 -2.42 -28.59
N PRO A 202 7.79 -2.12 -29.77
CA PRO A 202 9.22 -1.87 -29.92
C PRO A 202 9.74 -0.74 -29.00
N LEU A 203 8.85 0.10 -28.46
CA LEU A 203 9.20 1.18 -27.55
C LEU A 203 9.64 0.68 -26.17
N LEU A 204 9.03 -0.39 -25.66
CA LEU A 204 9.39 -0.99 -24.36
C LEU A 204 10.11 -2.33 -24.54
N GLY A 205 9.72 -3.11 -25.55
CA GLY A 205 10.43 -4.33 -25.98
C GLY A 205 10.53 -5.41 -24.90
N VAL A 206 9.54 -5.49 -24.01
CA VAL A 206 9.61 -6.35 -22.82
C VAL A 206 8.92 -7.68 -23.09
N ASP A 207 9.70 -8.76 -22.95
CA ASP A 207 9.17 -10.12 -22.88
C ASP A 207 8.66 -10.43 -21.48
N ILE A 208 7.55 -11.17 -21.36
CA ILE A 208 6.94 -11.55 -20.08
C ILE A 208 6.82 -13.06 -20.03
N ALA A 209 7.66 -13.70 -19.24
CA ALA A 209 7.51 -15.11 -18.90
C ALA A 209 6.46 -15.28 -17.79
N THR A 210 5.40 -16.00 -18.12
CA THR A 210 4.36 -16.41 -17.18
C THR A 210 4.66 -17.78 -16.61
N ARG A 211 4.10 -18.09 -15.44
CA ARG A 211 4.32 -19.36 -14.74
C ARG A 211 5.82 -19.64 -14.52
N THR A 212 6.57 -18.58 -14.22
CA THR A 212 8.01 -18.65 -13.95
C THR A 212 8.38 -17.86 -12.71
N ARG A 213 9.39 -18.36 -11.97
CA ARG A 213 9.93 -17.70 -10.77
C ARG A 213 11.46 -17.65 -10.80
N VAL A 214 12.04 -16.67 -10.12
CA VAL A 214 13.49 -16.62 -9.90
C VAL A 214 13.87 -17.58 -8.77
N THR A 215 14.79 -18.51 -9.04
CA THR A 215 15.25 -19.50 -8.07
C THR A 215 16.65 -19.23 -7.54
N ARG A 216 17.48 -18.45 -8.25
CA ARG A 216 18.85 -18.18 -7.82
C ARG A 216 19.40 -16.87 -8.38
N ILE A 217 20.12 -16.13 -7.54
CA ILE A 217 20.95 -14.98 -7.94
C ILE A 217 22.39 -15.44 -8.25
N ILE A 218 22.96 -14.98 -9.36
CA ILE A 218 24.29 -15.41 -9.84
C ILE A 218 25.16 -14.18 -10.10
N GLY A 219 26.37 -14.17 -9.52
CA GLY A 219 27.41 -13.17 -9.82
C GLY A 219 28.08 -12.58 -8.57
N LYS A 220 29.38 -12.29 -8.68
CA LYS A 220 30.21 -11.64 -7.64
C LYS A 220 31.36 -10.85 -8.27
N PRO A 221 31.61 -9.57 -7.90
CA PRO A 221 30.87 -8.75 -6.94
C PRO A 221 29.61 -8.09 -7.52
N VAL A 222 29.39 -8.21 -8.83
CA VAL A 222 28.24 -7.65 -9.56
C VAL A 222 27.36 -8.77 -10.10
N LEU A 223 26.09 -8.46 -10.38
CA LEU A 223 25.15 -9.43 -10.91
C LEU A 223 25.57 -9.81 -12.33
N GLU A 224 25.53 -11.10 -12.63
CA GLU A 224 25.84 -11.64 -13.96
C GLU A 224 24.61 -12.32 -14.57
N GLY A 225 23.73 -12.86 -13.73
CA GLY A 225 22.46 -13.41 -14.18
C GLY A 225 21.53 -13.85 -13.06
N VAL A 226 20.36 -14.31 -13.46
CA VAL A 226 19.39 -14.96 -12.57
C VAL A 226 18.95 -16.29 -13.17
N GLU A 227 18.82 -17.31 -12.33
CA GLU A 227 18.17 -18.56 -12.72
C GLU A 227 16.65 -18.39 -12.56
N ILE A 228 15.91 -18.74 -13.61
CA ILE A 228 14.46 -18.83 -13.57
C ILE A 228 14.01 -20.27 -13.78
N GLU A 229 12.90 -20.63 -13.12
CA GLU A 229 12.27 -21.95 -13.18
C GLU A 229 10.84 -21.82 -13.70
N ASN A 230 10.45 -22.67 -14.65
CA ASN A 230 9.05 -22.90 -15.00
C ASN A 230 8.37 -23.71 -13.90
N ILE A 231 7.31 -23.18 -13.30
CA ILE A 231 6.67 -23.79 -12.12
C ILE A 231 5.88 -25.07 -12.46
N ASP A 232 5.53 -25.28 -13.73
CA ASP A 232 4.79 -26.47 -14.17
C ASP A 232 5.74 -27.62 -14.52
N THR A 233 6.85 -27.31 -15.18
CA THR A 233 7.77 -28.33 -15.71
C THR A 233 9.00 -28.55 -14.84
N GLY A 234 9.34 -27.59 -13.98
CA GLY A 234 10.60 -27.57 -13.24
C GLY A 234 11.83 -27.24 -14.10
N GLU A 235 11.65 -26.94 -15.38
CA GLU A 235 12.74 -26.57 -16.29
C GLU A 235 13.38 -25.25 -15.83
N ARG A 236 14.72 -25.22 -15.80
CA ARG A 236 15.49 -24.07 -15.35
C ARG A 236 16.38 -23.54 -16.46
N ARG A 237 16.50 -22.21 -16.53
CA ARG A 237 17.44 -21.53 -17.43
C ARG A 237 17.99 -20.27 -16.78
N VAL A 238 19.22 -19.93 -17.15
CA VAL A 238 19.87 -18.69 -16.71
C VAL A 238 19.57 -17.57 -17.70
N ILE A 239 19.26 -16.39 -17.17
CA ILE A 239 19.06 -15.16 -17.93
C ILE A 239 20.20 -14.20 -17.59
N ASP A 240 21.01 -13.86 -18.59
CA ASP A 240 22.14 -12.94 -18.43
C ASP A 240 21.66 -11.50 -18.22
N CYS A 241 21.95 -10.96 -17.04
CA CYS A 241 21.55 -9.63 -16.61
C CYS A 241 22.48 -9.09 -15.51
N ASP A 242 22.70 -7.78 -15.51
CA ASP A 242 23.50 -7.08 -14.50
C ASP A 242 22.63 -6.27 -13.52
N THR A 243 21.31 -6.36 -13.68
CA THR A 243 20.31 -5.77 -12.78
C THR A 243 19.14 -6.72 -12.57
N VAL A 244 18.63 -6.84 -11.35
CA VAL A 244 17.35 -7.50 -11.05
C VAL A 244 16.51 -6.63 -10.14
N VAL A 245 15.23 -6.49 -10.46
CA VAL A 245 14.28 -5.66 -9.72
C VAL A 245 13.14 -6.53 -9.20
N PHE A 246 13.04 -6.62 -7.87
CA PHE A 246 11.94 -7.30 -7.19
C PHE A 246 10.76 -6.34 -6.98
N THR A 247 9.62 -6.68 -7.56
CA THR A 247 8.38 -5.90 -7.43
C THR A 247 7.22 -6.80 -7.07
N GLY A 248 6.04 -6.23 -6.78
CA GLY A 248 4.95 -7.01 -6.18
C GLY A 248 5.27 -7.51 -4.76
N ASP A 249 4.50 -8.49 -4.28
CA ASP A 249 4.65 -9.13 -2.96
C ASP A 249 4.86 -8.11 -1.82
N TRP A 250 3.86 -7.25 -1.68
CA TRP A 250 3.90 -6.10 -0.78
C TRP A 250 3.58 -6.49 0.66
N ILE A 251 4.28 -5.87 1.60
CA ILE A 251 4.01 -5.99 3.03
C ILE A 251 3.71 -4.61 3.62
N PRO A 252 2.66 -4.44 4.46
CA PRO A 252 2.45 -3.20 5.19
C PRO A 252 3.66 -2.84 6.04
N ASP A 253 3.95 -1.54 6.20
CA ASP A 253 4.96 -1.07 7.15
C ASP A 253 4.36 -1.04 8.58
N HIS A 254 4.02 -2.25 9.07
CA HIS A 254 3.18 -2.49 10.25
C HIS A 254 3.96 -2.64 11.56
N GLU A 255 5.27 -2.41 11.58
CA GLU A 255 6.09 -2.74 12.76
C GLU A 255 5.66 -1.91 13.98
N LEU A 256 5.29 -0.64 13.78
CA LEU A 256 4.79 0.20 14.85
C LEU A 256 3.41 -0.27 15.36
N ALA A 257 2.56 -0.80 14.48
CA ALA A 257 1.29 -1.38 14.90
C ALA A 257 1.50 -2.66 15.73
N ARG A 258 2.39 -3.54 15.25
CA ARG A 258 2.75 -4.80 15.92
C ARG A 258 3.39 -4.56 17.28
N SER A 259 4.38 -3.67 17.37
CA SER A 259 5.04 -3.33 18.63
C SER A 259 4.12 -2.63 19.62
N GLY A 260 3.06 -1.98 19.11
CA GLY A 260 1.96 -1.45 19.93
C GLY A 260 0.94 -2.51 20.37
N GLY A 261 1.06 -3.77 19.97
CA GLY A 261 0.05 -4.79 20.30
C GLY A 261 -1.33 -4.47 19.71
N LEU A 262 -1.39 -3.77 18.58
CA LEU A 262 -2.63 -3.66 17.81
C LEU A 262 -2.99 -5.02 17.21
N ASP A 263 -4.29 -5.27 17.07
CA ASP A 263 -4.79 -6.46 16.40
C ASP A 263 -4.38 -6.40 14.93
N ILE A 264 -3.75 -7.47 14.43
CA ILE A 264 -3.27 -7.57 13.05
C ILE A 264 -4.15 -8.55 12.30
N ASP A 265 -4.63 -8.15 11.13
CA ASP A 265 -5.37 -9.02 10.24
C ASP A 265 -4.42 -10.00 9.55
N PRO A 266 -4.65 -11.33 9.63
CA PRO A 266 -3.75 -12.31 9.04
C PRO A 266 -3.76 -12.30 7.50
N GLY A 267 -4.80 -11.76 6.87
CA GLY A 267 -4.93 -11.69 5.42
C GLY A 267 -4.20 -10.49 4.81
N THR A 268 -4.49 -9.28 5.31
CA THR A 268 -3.81 -8.05 4.82
C THR A 268 -2.43 -7.85 5.44
N LEU A 269 -2.17 -8.49 6.59
CA LEU A 269 -1.06 -8.22 7.50
C LEU A 269 -1.08 -6.79 8.09
N GLY A 270 -2.10 -5.99 7.81
CA GLY A 270 -2.26 -4.65 8.36
C GLY A 270 -3.01 -4.67 9.69
N PRO A 271 -3.11 -3.53 10.40
CA PRO A 271 -3.98 -3.40 11.56
C PRO A 271 -5.44 -3.72 11.20
N VAL A 272 -6.12 -4.44 12.08
CA VAL A 272 -7.58 -4.59 12.04
C VAL A 272 -8.20 -3.22 12.23
N VAL A 273 -9.11 -2.85 11.32
CA VAL A 273 -9.87 -1.61 11.41
C VAL A 273 -11.34 -1.80 11.10
N ASP A 274 -12.15 -0.92 11.69
CA ASP A 274 -13.55 -0.75 11.33
C ASP A 274 -13.75 0.20 10.14
N THR A 275 -15.00 0.42 9.75
CA THR A 275 -15.37 1.30 8.64
C THR A 275 -15.11 2.78 8.91
N ALA A 276 -14.87 3.18 10.16
CA ALA A 276 -14.38 4.51 10.54
C ALA A 276 -12.84 4.59 10.59
N LEU A 277 -12.13 3.50 10.26
CA LEU A 277 -10.68 3.36 10.27
C LEU A 277 -10.04 3.42 11.67
N ARG A 278 -10.81 3.11 12.72
CA ARG A 278 -10.30 2.95 14.09
C ARG A 278 -9.69 1.56 14.25
N THR A 279 -8.60 1.50 15.00
CA THR A 279 -7.90 0.24 15.34
C THR A 279 -8.45 -0.37 16.64
N SER A 280 -7.83 -1.45 17.13
CA SER A 280 -8.18 -2.03 18.44
C SER A 280 -7.77 -1.16 19.63
N ARG A 281 -6.95 -0.12 19.43
CA ARG A 281 -6.57 0.82 20.49
C ARG A 281 -7.35 2.13 20.39
N ASP A 282 -7.88 2.58 21.53
CA ASP A 282 -8.67 3.82 21.64
C ASP A 282 -7.86 5.06 21.22
N GLY A 283 -8.44 5.84 20.30
CA GLY A 283 -7.80 7.02 19.71
C GLY A 283 -6.65 6.75 18.75
N VAL A 284 -6.44 5.50 18.34
CA VAL A 284 -5.49 5.14 17.27
C VAL A 284 -6.24 4.70 16.03
N PHE A 285 -5.92 5.34 14.90
CA PHE A 285 -6.47 5.10 13.58
C PHE A 285 -5.36 4.60 12.65
N ALA A 286 -5.73 3.90 11.58
CA ALA A 286 -4.77 3.46 10.55
C ALA A 286 -5.36 3.68 9.16
N ILE A 287 -4.55 4.13 8.19
CA ILE A 287 -5.02 4.54 6.85
C ILE A 287 -4.05 4.16 5.72
N GLY A 288 -4.59 4.17 4.49
CA GLY A 288 -3.81 4.00 3.26
C GLY A 288 -3.22 2.60 3.13
N ASN A 289 -2.09 2.49 2.43
CA ASN A 289 -1.48 1.20 2.11
C ASN A 289 -0.96 0.41 3.33
N LEU A 290 -1.03 0.97 4.55
CA LEU A 290 -0.83 0.21 5.79
C LEU A 290 -1.95 -0.82 6.03
N LEU A 291 -3.18 -0.51 5.60
CA LEU A 291 -4.34 -1.38 5.79
C LEU A 291 -4.49 -2.44 4.70
N HIS A 292 -4.13 -2.07 3.47
CA HIS A 292 -4.26 -2.88 2.27
C HIS A 292 -3.03 -2.60 1.40
N PRO A 293 -2.03 -3.50 1.38
CA PRO A 293 -0.82 -3.24 0.63
C PRO A 293 -1.13 -3.24 -0.89
N VAL A 294 -0.63 -2.19 -1.55
CA VAL A 294 -0.69 -1.88 -3.00
C VAL A 294 -2.01 -1.33 -3.58
N ASP A 295 -2.52 -0.23 -3.03
CA ASP A 295 -3.41 0.67 -3.78
C ASP A 295 -2.64 1.88 -4.37
N THR A 296 -3.23 2.54 -5.37
CA THR A 296 -2.66 3.72 -6.01
C THR A 296 -2.63 4.91 -5.05
N ALA A 297 -1.65 5.79 -5.20
CA ALA A 297 -1.42 6.91 -4.28
C ALA A 297 -2.65 7.82 -4.08
N ASP A 298 -3.39 8.09 -5.17
CA ASP A 298 -4.64 8.85 -5.15
C ASP A 298 -5.77 8.13 -4.38
N ILE A 299 -5.75 6.81 -4.35
CA ILE A 299 -6.69 6.04 -3.53
C ILE A 299 -6.28 6.05 -2.06
N ALA A 300 -5.00 5.85 -1.75
CA ALA A 300 -4.54 5.93 -0.37
C ALA A 300 -4.84 7.31 0.25
N ALA A 301 -4.76 8.39 -0.54
CA ALA A 301 -5.17 9.73 -0.14
C ALA A 301 -6.66 9.83 0.27
N LEU A 302 -7.54 9.05 -0.35
CA LEU A 302 -8.98 9.06 -0.04
C LEU A 302 -9.28 8.46 1.35
N ASP A 303 -8.47 7.52 1.84
CA ASP A 303 -8.56 7.05 3.22
C ASP A 303 -8.19 8.17 4.21
N GLY A 304 -7.21 9.01 3.84
CA GLY A 304 -6.84 10.21 4.59
C GLY A 304 -7.98 11.23 4.73
N ARG A 305 -8.77 11.44 3.66
CA ARG A 305 -10.00 12.27 3.77
C ARG A 305 -11.07 11.62 4.62
N HIS A 306 -11.21 10.30 4.53
CA HIS A 306 -12.23 9.56 5.26
C HIS A 306 -12.00 9.62 6.78
N VAL A 307 -10.75 9.40 7.23
CA VAL A 307 -10.40 9.44 8.66
C VAL A 307 -10.53 10.83 9.26
N ALA A 308 -10.33 11.89 8.45
CA ALA A 308 -10.41 13.27 8.91
C ALA A 308 -11.80 13.67 9.43
N ALA A 309 -12.86 12.99 9.00
CA ALA A 309 -14.21 13.17 9.55
C ALA A 309 -14.44 12.43 10.87
N GLN A 310 -13.58 11.46 11.22
CA GLN A 310 -13.76 10.58 12.38
C GLN A 310 -12.94 11.02 13.58
N VAL A 311 -11.73 11.53 13.36
CA VAL A 311 -10.83 11.98 14.42
C VAL A 311 -11.45 13.10 15.27
N PRO A 312 -12.05 14.17 14.70
CA PRO A 312 -12.69 15.21 15.51
C PRO A 312 -13.87 14.67 16.34
N ARG A 313 -14.63 13.69 15.82
CA ARG A 313 -15.72 13.06 16.57
C ARG A 313 -15.17 12.38 17.83
N TYR A 314 -14.09 11.62 17.67
CA TYR A 314 -13.40 10.96 18.78
C TYR A 314 -12.85 11.96 19.81
N LEU A 315 -12.18 13.02 19.35
CA LEU A 315 -11.66 14.10 20.20
C LEU A 315 -12.78 14.80 20.98
N ASN A 316 -13.96 14.96 20.36
CA ASN A 316 -15.18 15.49 20.99
C ASN A 316 -15.94 14.44 21.82
N GLY A 317 -15.27 13.38 22.30
CA GLY A 317 -15.85 12.42 23.23
C GLY A 317 -16.74 11.33 22.61
N HIS A 318 -16.94 11.30 21.29
CA HIS A 318 -17.70 10.20 20.68
C HIS A 318 -16.90 8.90 20.80
N ARG A 319 -17.58 7.81 21.15
CA ARG A 319 -16.99 6.48 21.23
C ARG A 319 -17.79 5.50 20.37
N PRO A 320 -17.13 4.51 19.74
CA PRO A 320 -17.82 3.48 18.96
C PRO A 320 -18.73 2.61 19.83
N ALA A 321 -19.69 1.93 19.20
CA ALA A 321 -20.30 0.74 19.80
C ALA A 321 -19.22 -0.27 20.18
N GLN A 322 -19.34 -0.92 21.34
CA GLN A 322 -18.35 -1.91 21.80
C GLN A 322 -18.32 -3.13 20.87
N ASP A 323 -19.49 -3.59 20.45
CA ASP A 323 -19.64 -4.74 19.57
C ASP A 323 -19.41 -4.38 18.10
N GLY A 324 -18.77 -5.29 17.37
CA GLY A 324 -18.57 -5.21 15.93
C GLY A 324 -18.53 -6.60 15.33
N ILE A 325 -19.04 -6.74 14.11
CA ILE A 325 -19.00 -8.00 13.37
C ILE A 325 -17.74 -8.06 12.51
N ARG A 326 -17.09 -9.23 12.50
CA ARG A 326 -15.95 -9.48 11.61
C ARG A 326 -16.42 -9.65 10.16
N ILE A 327 -15.61 -9.16 9.23
CA ILE A 327 -15.75 -9.39 7.81
C ILE A 327 -14.56 -10.21 7.35
N GLU A 328 -14.83 -11.37 6.75
CA GLU A 328 -13.83 -12.30 6.27
C GLU A 328 -14.01 -12.57 4.77
N ALA A 329 -12.94 -13.05 4.14
CA ALA A 329 -12.93 -13.43 2.73
C ALA A 329 -12.75 -14.95 2.62
N ASP A 330 -13.64 -15.60 1.88
CA ASP A 330 -13.51 -17.00 1.48
C ASP A 330 -12.76 -17.11 0.16
N ALA A 331 -11.95 -18.18 0.04
CA ALA A 331 -11.26 -18.49 -1.19
C ALA A 331 -12.24 -18.49 -2.40
N PRO A 332 -11.85 -17.91 -3.54
CA PRO A 332 -10.50 -17.45 -3.90
C PRO A 332 -10.18 -16.00 -3.48
N LEU A 333 -11.04 -15.33 -2.71
CA LEU A 333 -10.67 -14.06 -2.08
C LEU A 333 -9.67 -14.33 -0.96
N ARG A 334 -8.60 -13.54 -0.91
CA ARG A 334 -7.52 -13.67 0.07
C ARG A 334 -7.76 -12.82 1.31
N TRP A 335 -8.24 -11.59 1.12
CA TRP A 335 -8.50 -10.66 2.21
C TRP A 335 -9.55 -9.61 1.83
N VAL A 336 -10.07 -8.92 2.85
CA VAL A 336 -10.97 -7.78 2.76
C VAL A 336 -10.51 -6.67 3.70
N ALA A 337 -10.75 -5.40 3.36
CA ALA A 337 -10.53 -4.24 4.21
C ALA A 337 -11.64 -3.19 3.98
N PRO A 338 -12.18 -2.54 5.04
CA PRO A 338 -11.97 -2.81 6.47
C PRO A 338 -12.51 -4.19 6.88
N THR A 339 -12.12 -4.67 8.06
CA THR A 339 -12.40 -6.05 8.53
C THR A 339 -13.40 -6.10 9.68
N VAL A 340 -13.87 -4.94 10.16
CA VAL A 340 -14.91 -4.84 11.18
C VAL A 340 -16.02 -3.91 10.69
N LEU A 341 -17.27 -4.32 10.90
CA LEU A 341 -18.44 -3.44 10.77
C LEU A 341 -19.01 -3.20 12.17
N ARG A 342 -19.18 -1.94 12.56
CA ARG A 342 -19.85 -1.58 13.82
C ARG A 342 -21.17 -0.86 13.56
N PRO A 343 -22.19 -1.07 14.42
CA PRO A 343 -23.41 -0.27 14.38
C PRO A 343 -23.09 1.23 14.51
N GLY A 344 -23.75 2.05 13.69
CA GLY A 344 -23.61 3.51 13.73
C GLY A 344 -22.37 4.07 13.02
N ASP A 345 -21.51 3.21 12.47
CA ASP A 345 -20.36 3.66 11.70
C ASP A 345 -20.74 4.22 10.33
N PRO A 346 -19.94 5.14 9.79
CA PRO A 346 -20.07 5.53 8.40
C PRO A 346 -19.80 4.34 7.47
N ALA A 347 -20.30 4.41 6.25
CA ALA A 347 -19.84 3.52 5.19
C ALA A 347 -18.31 3.64 5.04
N PRO A 348 -17.60 2.56 4.64
CA PRO A 348 -16.15 2.61 4.43
C PRO A 348 -15.78 3.66 3.37
N ALA A 349 -14.51 4.06 3.34
CA ALA A 349 -14.00 5.04 2.39
C ALA A 349 -14.50 4.78 0.96
N ARG A 350 -15.10 5.81 0.34
CA ARG A 350 -15.73 5.76 -1.01
C ARG A 350 -16.96 4.83 -1.14
N GLY A 351 -17.51 4.32 -0.04
CA GLY A 351 -18.58 3.32 -0.05
C GLY A 351 -18.14 1.98 -0.64
N ARG A 352 -16.85 1.64 -0.50
CA ARG A 352 -16.25 0.43 -1.08
C ARG A 352 -15.54 -0.41 -0.02
N LEU A 353 -15.75 -1.71 -0.11
CA LEU A 353 -14.84 -2.70 0.45
C LEU A 353 -13.69 -2.91 -0.55
N LEU A 354 -12.49 -3.08 -0.02
CA LEU A 354 -11.30 -3.44 -0.78
C LEU A 354 -11.02 -4.91 -0.53
N LEU A 355 -10.79 -5.65 -1.60
CA LEU A 355 -10.54 -7.08 -1.54
C LEU A 355 -9.36 -7.44 -2.44
N TRP A 356 -8.80 -8.63 -2.21
CA TRP A 356 -7.82 -9.26 -3.08
C TRP A 356 -8.26 -10.66 -3.45
N THR A 357 -7.95 -11.08 -4.67
CA THR A 357 -8.28 -12.42 -5.19
C THR A 357 -7.04 -13.08 -5.74
N ASP A 358 -6.97 -14.39 -5.57
CA ASP A 358 -5.91 -15.23 -6.17
C ASP A 358 -6.35 -15.87 -7.49
N ALA A 359 -7.62 -15.69 -7.87
CA ALA A 359 -8.17 -16.16 -9.13
C ALA A 359 -8.66 -15.00 -10.00
N LEU A 360 -8.49 -15.15 -11.32
CA LEU A 360 -9.11 -14.29 -12.31
C LEU A 360 -10.57 -14.71 -12.53
N VAL A 361 -11.50 -13.82 -12.19
CA VAL A 361 -12.93 -13.99 -12.46
C VAL A 361 -13.40 -12.82 -13.34
N ARG A 362 -13.74 -13.12 -14.59
CA ARG A 362 -14.04 -12.08 -15.60
C ARG A 362 -15.29 -11.26 -15.26
N VAL A 363 -16.34 -11.94 -14.78
CA VAL A 363 -17.61 -11.35 -14.37
C VAL A 363 -17.91 -11.85 -12.96
N PRO A 364 -17.32 -11.23 -11.92
CA PRO A 364 -17.40 -11.75 -10.56
C PRO A 364 -18.80 -11.52 -9.96
N LYS A 365 -19.34 -12.54 -9.30
CA LYS A 365 -20.57 -12.46 -8.50
C LYS A 365 -20.21 -12.57 -7.02
N VAL A 366 -20.01 -11.44 -6.37
CA VAL A 366 -19.68 -11.42 -4.94
C VAL A 366 -20.93 -11.72 -4.13
N VAL A 367 -20.82 -12.62 -3.16
CA VAL A 367 -21.88 -13.01 -2.24
C VAL A 367 -21.42 -12.74 -0.80
N ALA A 368 -22.24 -12.03 -0.03
CA ALA A 368 -22.06 -11.88 1.41
C ALA A 368 -22.99 -12.83 2.15
N ARG A 369 -22.43 -13.62 3.08
CA ARG A 369 -23.17 -14.55 3.93
C ARG A 369 -22.96 -14.23 5.40
N GLN A 370 -23.99 -14.43 6.21
CA GLN A 370 -23.92 -14.35 7.66
C GLN A 370 -24.80 -15.45 8.25
N ASN A 371 -24.30 -16.21 9.23
CA ASN A 371 -25.02 -17.34 9.83
C ASN A 371 -25.60 -18.31 8.78
N GLY A 372 -24.84 -18.59 7.71
CA GLY A 372 -25.25 -19.45 6.59
C GLY A 372 -26.23 -18.83 5.58
N ARG A 373 -26.82 -17.66 5.88
CA ARG A 373 -27.80 -16.97 5.02
C ARG A 373 -27.11 -15.96 4.11
N VAL A 374 -27.59 -15.83 2.87
CA VAL A 374 -27.14 -14.75 1.96
C VAL A 374 -27.77 -13.44 2.41
N ILE A 375 -26.94 -12.46 2.76
CA ILE A 375 -27.38 -11.11 3.16
C ILE A 375 -27.20 -10.09 2.03
N GLY A 376 -26.40 -10.41 1.00
CA GLY A 376 -26.21 -9.55 -0.15
C GLY A 376 -25.50 -10.24 -1.30
N GLN A 377 -25.75 -9.76 -2.53
CA GLN A 377 -25.06 -10.22 -3.73
C GLN A 377 -24.87 -9.07 -4.72
N LYS A 378 -23.72 -9.05 -5.41
CA LYS A 378 -23.40 -8.08 -6.47
C LYS A 378 -22.60 -8.74 -7.59
N THR A 379 -23.13 -8.66 -8.80
CA THR A 379 -22.35 -8.92 -10.01
C THR A 379 -21.69 -7.63 -10.46
N LEU A 380 -20.37 -7.66 -10.68
CA LEU A 380 -19.61 -6.45 -11.05
C LEU A 380 -19.19 -6.50 -12.53
N PRO A 381 -19.20 -5.35 -13.22
CA PRO A 381 -18.83 -5.26 -14.63
C PRO A 381 -17.31 -5.21 -14.85
N TRP A 382 -16.49 -5.27 -13.79
CA TRP A 382 -15.04 -5.33 -13.88
C TRP A 382 -14.52 -6.65 -13.28
N PRO A 383 -13.44 -7.22 -13.85
CA PRO A 383 -12.94 -8.50 -13.41
C PRO A 383 -12.22 -8.41 -12.06
N ALA A 384 -12.45 -9.43 -11.23
CA ALA A 384 -11.59 -9.71 -10.08
C ALA A 384 -10.32 -10.37 -10.63
N SER A 385 -9.14 -9.81 -10.36
CA SER A 385 -7.87 -10.26 -10.93
C SER A 385 -6.79 -10.23 -9.86
N PRO A 386 -5.88 -11.21 -9.83
CA PRO A 386 -4.67 -11.15 -9.01
C PRO A 386 -3.83 -9.92 -9.33
N GLY A 387 -2.99 -9.53 -8.36
CA GLY A 387 -2.03 -8.43 -8.47
C GLY A 387 -2.63 -7.02 -8.40
N ARG A 388 -3.92 -6.87 -8.10
CA ARG A 388 -4.55 -5.56 -7.87
C ARG A 388 -5.76 -5.63 -6.93
N VAL A 389 -6.03 -4.51 -6.27
CA VAL A 389 -7.20 -4.36 -5.38
C VAL A 389 -8.52 -4.46 -6.16
N PHE A 390 -9.36 -5.41 -5.79
CA PHE A 390 -10.73 -5.62 -6.24
C PHE A 390 -11.71 -4.84 -5.34
N ARG A 391 -12.63 -4.08 -5.93
CA ARG A 391 -13.49 -3.16 -5.18
C ARG A 391 -14.95 -3.57 -5.26
N VAL A 392 -15.60 -3.70 -4.11
CA VAL A 392 -16.99 -4.14 -3.99
C VAL A 392 -17.80 -3.04 -3.31
N PRO A 393 -19.00 -2.66 -3.81
CA PRO A 393 -19.88 -1.74 -3.09
C PRO A 393 -20.18 -2.25 -1.68
N SER A 394 -19.99 -1.42 -0.65
CA SER A 394 -20.28 -1.80 0.74
C SER A 394 -21.76 -2.03 1.01
N SER A 395 -22.65 -1.61 0.09
CA SER A 395 -24.08 -1.90 0.15
C SER A 395 -24.42 -3.39 0.13
N ILE A 396 -23.45 -4.27 -0.22
CA ILE A 396 -23.59 -5.72 -0.08
C ILE A 396 -23.74 -6.15 1.40
N LEU A 397 -23.30 -5.32 2.35
CA LEU A 397 -23.39 -5.57 3.80
C LEU A 397 -24.62 -4.92 4.45
N ARG A 398 -25.53 -4.30 3.67
CA ARG A 398 -26.65 -3.51 4.22
C ARG A 398 -27.58 -4.32 5.15
N ALA A 399 -27.75 -5.61 4.86
CA ALA A 399 -28.60 -6.50 5.65
C ALA A 399 -27.83 -7.33 6.69
N ALA A 400 -26.58 -6.94 7.02
CA ALA A 400 -25.83 -7.59 8.08
C ALA A 400 -26.51 -7.32 9.43
N ASP A 401 -26.75 -8.38 10.18
CA ASP A 401 -27.24 -8.33 11.54
C ASP A 401 -26.09 -7.94 12.48
N PRO A 402 -26.17 -6.80 13.19
CA PRO A 402 -25.11 -6.38 14.10
C PRO A 402 -24.92 -7.29 15.32
N HIS A 403 -25.90 -8.15 15.62
CA HIS A 403 -25.82 -9.18 16.68
C HIS A 403 -25.55 -10.58 16.12
N GLY A 404 -25.35 -10.69 14.81
CA GLY A 404 -25.01 -11.95 14.13
C GLY A 404 -23.53 -12.30 14.24
N GLY A 405 -23.17 -13.48 13.71
CA GLY A 405 -21.78 -13.89 13.60
C GLY A 405 -21.02 -13.17 12.48
N THR A 406 -19.82 -13.67 12.18
CA THR A 406 -18.97 -13.19 11.08
C THR A 406 -19.73 -13.13 9.75
N VAL A 407 -19.48 -12.05 9.00
CA VAL A 407 -19.88 -11.95 7.60
C VAL A 407 -18.75 -12.44 6.73
N THR A 408 -19.05 -13.38 5.84
CA THR A 408 -18.08 -13.93 4.90
C THR A 408 -18.40 -13.50 3.48
N LEU A 409 -17.38 -13.07 2.74
CA LEU A 409 -17.47 -12.67 1.33
C LEU A 409 -16.85 -13.74 0.45
N SER A 410 -17.57 -14.21 -0.56
CA SER A 410 -17.09 -15.17 -1.55
C SER A 410 -17.31 -14.65 -2.99
N LEU A 411 -16.64 -15.27 -3.97
CA LEU A 411 -16.77 -14.98 -5.41
C LEU A 411 -17.69 -15.94 -6.16
#